data_AF-A0A5N5V502-F1
#
_entry.id   AF-A0A5N5V502-F1
#
_cell.length_a   1.000
_cell.length_b   1.000
_cell.length_c   1.000
_cell.angle_alpha   90.00
_cell.angle_beta   90.00
_cell.angle_gamma   90.00
#
_symmetry.space_group_name_H-M   'P 1'
#
loop_
_entity.id
_entity.type
_entity.pdbx_description
1 polymer ?
#
loop_
_entity_poly.entity_id
_entity_poly.type
_entity_poly.pdbx_seq_one_letter_code
_entity_poly.pdbx_strand_id
1 'polypeptide(L)'
;MRRPMRGVFVVLCAALLGVSGCARFDDLQSQPFTTEPELAPGPRTTPPPPPPLPATPFPKECPAPGVMQGCLESTSGLIMLPDSQSALVAERTTGAIKEISVRAEPKIKTTIPVDPAGDGGLMDIVLSPTYQQDRLMYAYISTPEDNRVVRIADGDIPKPILTGIPKGPTGNTGSLIFTSPTTLLVQTGDAGDPAAAADPASMAGKLLRIEQPTTVDQAPTTTALSGLGAAGGLCLDKADGSLYVTDRSPTGDRLQRITKDSKTSTVWTWPDRPGVAGCAAQDGAVLVNLVNTKQTVAVRMAPDTGAVTGDPEVVRQDQHGHAWALATSPDGNVWGGTINKTAGDAEKLDDVVFPLFPQGGGFPRQNADNT
;
A
#
# COMPACT_ATOMS: atom_id res chain seq x y z
N MET A 1 -7.93 -96.20 5.78
CA MET A 1 -7.04 -97.24 6.32
C MET A 1 -6.15 -96.63 7.41
N ARG A 2 -6.24 -97.17 8.63
CA ARG A 2 -5.25 -97.27 9.73
C ARG A 2 -4.35 -96.06 10.13
N ARG A 3 -4.60 -95.57 11.36
CA ARG A 3 -3.64 -94.99 12.35
C ARG A 3 -2.45 -95.95 12.63
N PRO A 4 -1.27 -95.56 13.21
CA PRO A 4 -1.19 -94.84 14.49
C PRO A 4 0.06 -93.95 14.81
N MET A 5 -0.04 -93.33 15.98
CA MET A 5 0.98 -92.67 16.84
C MET A 5 2.30 -93.44 17.05
N ARG A 6 3.37 -92.67 17.33
CA ARG A 6 4.41 -92.78 18.39
C ARG A 6 5.60 -91.90 17.95
N GLY A 7 6.17 -90.98 18.70
CA GLY A 7 6.33 -90.84 20.15
C GLY A 7 7.83 -90.95 20.50
N VAL A 8 8.30 -90.08 21.40
CA VAL A 8 9.58 -90.06 22.14
C VAL A 8 10.70 -89.21 21.48
N PHE A 9 10.94 -87.95 21.90
CA PHE A 9 11.61 -87.41 23.11
C PHE A 9 13.12 -87.67 23.21
N VAL A 10 13.82 -86.66 23.77
CA VAL A 10 15.18 -86.61 24.37
C VAL A 10 16.20 -85.83 23.51
N VAL A 11 16.31 -84.50 23.67
CA VAL A 11 17.10 -83.71 24.67
C VAL A 11 18.46 -83.28 24.10
N LEU A 12 18.61 -81.97 23.88
CA LEU A 12 19.81 -81.18 24.24
C LEU A 12 19.46 -79.69 24.09
N CYS A 13 19.11 -79.04 25.20
CA CYS A 13 19.93 -78.04 25.87
C CYS A 13 20.20 -76.76 25.06
N ALA A 14 19.41 -75.73 25.40
CA ALA A 14 19.89 -74.45 25.91
C ALA A 14 21.04 -73.76 25.14
N ALA A 15 20.68 -72.76 24.34
CA ALA A 15 21.23 -71.40 24.39
C ALA A 15 20.82 -70.64 23.12
N LEU A 16 19.70 -69.90 23.13
CA LEU A 16 19.37 -68.90 22.09
C LEU A 16 18.27 -67.93 22.60
N LEU A 17 18.46 -67.37 23.79
CA LEU A 17 17.70 -66.22 24.29
C LEU A 17 18.69 -65.18 24.81
N GLY A 18 18.88 -64.09 24.04
CA GLY A 18 19.74 -62.99 24.46
C GLY A 18 20.41 -62.24 23.33
N VAL A 19 19.70 -61.91 22.24
CA VAL A 19 20.13 -60.78 21.38
C VAL A 19 19.39 -59.54 21.89
N SER A 20 19.85 -59.02 23.02
CA SER A 20 19.60 -57.63 23.38
C SER A 20 20.39 -56.78 22.39
N GLY A 21 19.71 -56.28 21.36
CA GLY A 21 20.26 -55.26 20.49
C GLY A 21 20.53 -54.01 21.31
N CYS A 22 21.79 -53.79 21.67
CA CYS A 22 22.23 -52.48 22.15
C CYS A 22 22.01 -51.49 21.01
N ALA A 23 21.02 -50.62 21.17
CA ALA A 23 20.97 -49.40 20.39
C ALA A 23 22.29 -48.65 20.64
N ARG A 24 23.13 -48.53 19.61
CA ARG A 24 24.23 -47.57 19.62
C ARG A 24 23.60 -46.21 19.38
N PHE A 25 23.46 -45.44 20.44
CA PHE A 25 23.24 -44.01 20.32
C PHE A 25 24.57 -43.38 19.91
N ASP A 26 24.57 -42.56 18.86
CA ASP A 26 25.74 -41.79 18.47
C ASP A 26 26.21 -40.92 19.66
N ASP A 27 27.49 -41.03 20.03
CA ASP A 27 28.15 -40.23 21.08
C ASP A 27 28.28 -38.74 20.73
N LEU A 28 27.57 -38.25 19.70
CA LEU A 28 27.53 -36.84 19.30
C LEU A 28 26.85 -35.94 20.35
N GLN A 29 26.20 -36.51 21.38
CA GLN A 29 25.72 -35.76 22.54
C GLN A 29 26.80 -35.43 23.59
N SER A 30 28.03 -35.93 23.43
CA SER A 30 29.13 -35.70 24.38
C SER A 30 30.14 -34.64 23.94
N GLN A 31 29.91 -33.97 22.81
CA GLN A 31 30.67 -32.78 22.45
C GLN A 31 30.29 -31.64 23.43
N PRO A 32 31.27 -30.89 23.99
CA PRO A 32 30.94 -29.67 24.70
C PRO A 32 30.13 -28.77 23.76
N PHE A 33 29.05 -28.17 24.26
CA PHE A 33 28.27 -27.20 23.50
C PHE A 33 29.24 -26.20 22.85
N THR A 34 29.31 -26.21 21.52
CA THR A 34 29.91 -25.09 20.79
C THR A 34 29.13 -23.85 21.20
N THR A 35 29.83 -22.78 21.55
CA THR A 35 29.22 -21.47 21.83
C THR A 35 28.12 -21.19 20.81
N GLU A 36 26.95 -20.76 21.28
CA GLU A 36 25.86 -20.23 20.45
C GLU A 36 26.48 -19.38 19.34
N PRO A 37 26.19 -19.63 18.05
CA PRO A 37 26.65 -18.78 16.98
C PRO A 37 26.21 -17.35 17.31
N GLU A 38 27.18 -16.47 17.57
CA GLU A 38 26.89 -15.07 17.76
C GLU A 38 26.29 -14.58 16.43
N LEU A 39 25.01 -14.23 16.46
CA LEU A 39 24.31 -13.55 15.37
C LEU A 39 24.94 -12.15 15.22
N ALA A 40 26.15 -12.11 14.66
CA ALA A 40 26.71 -10.89 14.16
C ALA A 40 25.77 -10.39 13.06
N PRO A 41 25.34 -9.12 13.09
CA PRO A 41 24.63 -8.54 11.96
C PRO A 41 25.44 -8.81 10.70
N GLY A 42 24.84 -9.50 9.74
CA GLY A 42 25.43 -9.63 8.41
C GLY A 42 25.78 -8.24 7.87
N PRO A 43 26.80 -8.10 7.01
CA PRO A 43 27.10 -6.83 6.38
C PRO A 43 25.82 -6.26 5.79
N ARG A 44 25.44 -5.04 6.21
CA ARG A 44 24.29 -4.33 5.65
C ARG A 44 24.64 -4.00 4.20
N THR A 45 24.29 -4.89 3.28
CA THR A 45 24.38 -4.59 1.86
C THR A 45 23.27 -3.62 1.52
N THR A 46 23.62 -2.41 1.11
CA THR A 46 22.66 -1.48 0.53
C THR A 46 22.09 -2.11 -0.74
N PRO A 47 20.75 -2.18 -0.90
CA PRO A 47 20.15 -2.65 -2.14
C PRO A 47 20.69 -1.82 -3.32
N PRO A 48 20.95 -2.43 -4.49
CA PRO A 48 21.33 -1.68 -5.68
C PRO A 48 20.26 -0.63 -6.01
N PRO A 49 20.63 0.48 -6.68
CA PRO A 49 19.64 1.48 -7.09
C PRO A 49 18.62 0.84 -8.03
N PRO A 50 17.34 1.25 -7.96
CA PRO A 50 16.30 0.77 -8.88
C PRO A 50 16.67 1.06 -10.34
N PRO A 51 16.26 0.17 -11.27
CA PRO A 51 16.57 0.32 -12.67
C PRO A 51 15.85 1.53 -13.30
N PRO A 52 16.45 2.21 -14.30
CA PRO A 52 15.77 3.24 -15.07
C PRO A 52 14.70 2.64 -15.99
N LEU A 53 13.90 3.51 -16.63
CA LEU A 53 12.99 3.09 -17.69
C LEU A 53 13.73 2.38 -18.84
N PRO A 54 13.06 1.47 -19.57
CA PRO A 54 13.63 0.84 -20.76
C PRO A 54 14.09 1.90 -21.78
N ALA A 55 15.32 1.76 -22.29
CA ALA A 55 15.88 2.68 -23.27
C ALA A 55 15.10 2.73 -24.59
N THR A 56 14.41 1.64 -24.93
CA THR A 56 13.49 1.56 -26.07
C THR A 56 12.10 1.21 -25.55
N PRO A 57 11.18 2.20 -25.46
CA PRO A 57 9.81 1.96 -25.02
C PRO A 57 9.04 1.04 -25.98
N PHE A 58 8.06 0.32 -25.44
CA PHE A 58 7.07 -0.38 -26.26
C PHE A 58 6.28 0.65 -27.10
N PRO A 59 6.07 0.43 -28.42
CA PRO A 59 5.37 1.37 -29.28
C PRO A 59 3.88 1.36 -28.99
N LYS A 60 3.41 2.33 -28.19
CA LYS A 60 2.00 2.48 -27.83
C LYS A 60 1.21 3.33 -28.79
N GLU A 61 -0.11 3.09 -28.85
CA GLU A 61 -1.07 3.99 -29.50
C GLU A 61 -1.01 5.42 -28.97
N CYS A 62 -0.83 5.57 -27.64
CA CYS A 62 -0.52 6.84 -27.00
C CYS A 62 0.99 6.95 -26.74
N PRO A 63 1.75 7.67 -27.57
CA PRO A 63 3.21 7.74 -27.50
C PRO A 63 3.68 8.79 -26.48
N ALA A 64 3.22 8.68 -25.23
CA ALA A 64 3.65 9.59 -24.16
C ALA A 64 5.10 9.28 -23.74
N PRO A 65 6.04 10.25 -23.84
CA PRO A 65 7.44 10.00 -23.57
C PRO A 65 7.72 9.91 -22.07
N GLY A 66 8.63 9.01 -21.67
CA GLY A 66 9.16 8.96 -20.30
C GLY A 66 8.16 8.54 -19.22
N VAL A 67 7.02 7.94 -19.61
CA VAL A 67 5.96 7.51 -18.69
C VAL A 67 5.60 6.04 -18.92
N MET A 68 4.93 5.41 -17.95
CA MET A 68 4.37 4.07 -18.12
C MET A 68 3.18 4.11 -19.08
N GLN A 69 2.30 5.09 -18.92
CA GLN A 69 1.12 5.28 -19.75
C GLN A 69 0.72 6.75 -19.74
N GLY A 70 0.30 7.28 -20.89
CA GLY A 70 -0.41 8.56 -20.99
C GLY A 70 -1.80 8.40 -21.59
N CYS A 71 -2.43 9.51 -21.92
CA CYS A 71 -3.80 9.56 -22.42
C CYS A 71 -4.81 8.88 -21.47
N LEU A 72 -4.56 8.98 -20.16
CA LEU A 72 -5.49 8.51 -19.12
C LEU A 72 -6.52 9.60 -18.82
N GLU A 73 -7.66 9.24 -18.27
CA GLU A 73 -8.48 10.20 -17.52
C GLU A 73 -7.84 10.51 -16.16
N SER A 74 -8.33 11.56 -15.50
CA SER A 74 -7.72 12.05 -14.26
C SER A 74 -7.56 10.95 -13.23
N THR A 75 -6.32 10.68 -12.82
CA THR A 75 -6.00 9.48 -12.03
C THR A 75 -6.39 9.67 -10.56
N SER A 76 -6.43 8.57 -9.82
CA SER A 76 -6.66 8.61 -8.37
C SER A 76 -5.81 7.58 -7.64
N GLY A 77 -6.27 6.33 -7.51
CA GLY A 77 -5.50 5.23 -6.92
C GLY A 77 -4.50 4.61 -7.91
N LEU A 78 -3.33 4.22 -7.40
CA LEU A 78 -2.25 3.60 -8.17
C LEU A 78 -1.64 2.42 -7.41
N ILE A 79 -1.58 1.25 -8.04
CA ILE A 79 -1.00 0.04 -7.45
C ILE A 79 0.03 -0.54 -8.41
N MET A 80 1.29 -0.57 -7.99
CA MET A 80 2.35 -1.26 -8.73
C MET A 80 2.20 -2.78 -8.57
N LEU A 81 2.24 -3.51 -9.68
CA LEU A 81 2.13 -4.97 -9.68
C LEU A 81 3.48 -5.64 -9.36
N PRO A 82 3.48 -6.94 -8.96
CA PRO A 82 4.69 -7.67 -8.56
C PRO A 82 5.81 -7.73 -9.61
N ASP A 83 5.50 -7.50 -10.89
CA ASP A 83 6.47 -7.50 -11.99
C ASP A 83 7.26 -6.17 -12.12
N SER A 84 6.90 -5.15 -11.34
CA SER A 84 7.46 -3.79 -11.40
C SER A 84 7.36 -3.10 -12.75
N GLN A 85 6.58 -3.65 -13.67
CA GLN A 85 6.47 -3.21 -15.05
C GLN A 85 5.04 -2.89 -15.44
N SER A 86 4.10 -3.35 -14.62
CA SER A 86 2.69 -3.15 -14.78
C SER A 86 2.10 -2.52 -13.52
N ALA A 87 1.00 -1.81 -13.68
CA ALA A 87 0.29 -1.18 -12.59
C ALA A 87 -1.22 -1.23 -12.85
N LEU A 88 -2.00 -1.15 -11.77
CA LEU A 88 -3.41 -0.80 -11.83
C LEU A 88 -3.55 0.68 -11.51
N VAL A 89 -4.22 1.41 -12.39
CA VAL A 89 -4.52 2.83 -12.22
C VAL A 89 -6.03 3.04 -12.25
N ALA A 90 -6.54 3.76 -11.26
CA ALA A 90 -7.92 4.19 -11.21
C ALA A 90 -8.08 5.56 -11.89
N GLU A 91 -9.14 5.70 -12.67
CA GLU A 91 -9.58 6.95 -13.28
C GLU A 91 -10.76 7.51 -12.49
N ARG A 92 -10.56 8.68 -11.89
CA ARG A 92 -11.46 9.30 -10.91
C ARG A 92 -12.87 9.49 -11.44
N THR A 93 -12.98 10.10 -12.61
CA THR A 93 -14.26 10.58 -13.15
C THR A 93 -15.04 9.52 -13.92
N THR A 94 -14.34 8.55 -14.52
CA THR A 94 -14.96 7.45 -15.29
C THR A 94 -15.27 6.23 -14.44
N GLY A 95 -14.62 6.10 -13.28
CA GLY A 95 -14.69 4.91 -12.44
C GLY A 95 -13.99 3.70 -13.04
N ALA A 96 -13.21 3.88 -14.12
CA ALA A 96 -12.46 2.80 -14.74
C ALA A 96 -11.20 2.47 -13.92
N ILE A 97 -10.90 1.18 -13.83
CA ILE A 97 -9.61 0.67 -13.35
C ILE A 97 -8.92 0.04 -14.54
N LYS A 98 -7.75 0.58 -14.92
CA LYS A 98 -6.96 0.11 -16.06
C LYS A 98 -5.73 -0.63 -15.58
N GLU A 99 -5.39 -1.71 -16.25
CA GLU A 99 -4.06 -2.32 -16.17
C GLU A 99 -3.18 -1.69 -17.26
N ILE A 100 -2.09 -1.08 -16.82
CA ILE A 100 -1.13 -0.39 -17.67
C ILE A 100 0.23 -1.08 -17.54
N SER A 101 1.07 -1.00 -18.58
CA SER A 101 2.38 -1.65 -18.57
C SER A 101 3.38 -0.91 -19.44
N VAL A 102 4.67 -0.92 -19.09
CA VAL A 102 5.73 -0.43 -19.99
C VAL A 102 5.96 -1.33 -21.21
N ARG A 103 5.31 -2.50 -21.27
CA ARG A 103 5.52 -3.55 -22.30
C ARG A 103 4.26 -3.93 -23.08
N ALA A 104 3.12 -3.29 -22.82
CA ALA A 104 1.86 -3.62 -23.47
C ALA A 104 0.91 -2.42 -23.52
N GLU A 105 -0.11 -2.51 -24.38
CA GLU A 105 -1.22 -1.56 -24.42
C GLU A 105 -2.06 -1.62 -23.14
N PRO A 106 -2.65 -0.48 -22.72
CA PRO A 106 -3.51 -0.45 -21.55
C PRO A 106 -4.80 -1.23 -21.81
N LYS A 107 -5.31 -1.90 -20.79
CA LYS A 107 -6.61 -2.59 -20.85
C LYS A 107 -7.50 -2.17 -19.68
N ILE A 108 -8.79 -2.04 -19.93
CA ILE A 108 -9.76 -1.82 -18.85
C ILE A 108 -9.94 -3.14 -18.10
N LYS A 109 -9.62 -3.15 -16.81
CA LYS A 109 -9.84 -4.31 -15.93
C LYS A 109 -11.30 -4.37 -15.49
N THR A 110 -11.86 -3.24 -15.08
CA THR A 110 -13.27 -3.11 -14.71
C THR A 110 -13.66 -1.63 -14.69
N THR A 111 -14.96 -1.36 -14.65
CA THR A 111 -15.53 -0.01 -14.48
C THR A 111 -16.59 -0.04 -13.39
N ILE A 112 -16.46 0.86 -12.43
CA ILE A 112 -17.36 0.98 -11.29
C ILE A 112 -18.26 2.20 -11.51
N PRO A 113 -19.58 2.08 -11.34
CA PRO A 113 -20.46 3.25 -11.34
C PRO A 113 -20.08 4.19 -10.20
N VAL A 114 -19.79 5.45 -10.53
CA VAL A 114 -19.44 6.50 -9.57
C VAL A 114 -20.17 7.79 -9.89
N ASP A 115 -20.32 8.66 -8.89
CA ASP A 115 -20.74 10.04 -9.10
C ASP A 115 -19.52 10.97 -8.99
N PRO A 116 -19.03 11.52 -10.13
CA PRO A 116 -17.85 12.36 -10.16
C PRO A 116 -18.12 13.84 -9.84
N ALA A 117 -19.32 14.21 -9.38
CA ALA A 117 -19.65 15.59 -9.03
C ALA A 117 -18.70 16.17 -7.97
N GLY A 118 -18.27 17.42 -8.18
CA GLY A 118 -17.30 18.08 -7.31
C GLY A 118 -15.94 17.37 -7.34
N ASP A 119 -15.45 16.99 -6.16
CA ASP A 119 -14.24 16.18 -5.98
C ASP A 119 -14.53 14.68 -5.78
N GLY A 120 -15.78 14.23 -6.01
CA GLY A 120 -16.18 12.83 -5.92
C GLY A 120 -15.74 11.96 -7.11
N GLY A 121 -16.08 10.67 -7.08
CA GLY A 121 -15.72 9.68 -8.11
C GLY A 121 -15.09 8.41 -7.52
N LEU A 122 -14.20 7.75 -8.26
CA LEU A 122 -13.35 6.66 -7.75
C LEU A 122 -12.07 7.24 -7.12
N MET A 123 -11.96 7.25 -5.79
CA MET A 123 -10.89 7.99 -5.08
C MET A 123 -9.62 7.17 -4.83
N ASP A 124 -9.77 5.88 -4.53
CA ASP A 124 -8.62 5.02 -4.27
C ASP A 124 -8.97 3.55 -4.47
N ILE A 125 -7.95 2.74 -4.69
CA ILE A 125 -8.03 1.30 -4.86
C ILE A 125 -6.92 0.61 -4.07
N VAL A 126 -7.22 -0.57 -3.51
CA VAL A 126 -6.22 -1.39 -2.83
C VAL A 126 -6.48 -2.88 -3.09
N LEU A 127 -5.41 -3.66 -3.26
CA LEU A 127 -5.50 -5.11 -3.34
C LEU A 127 -5.62 -5.71 -1.94
N SER A 128 -6.37 -6.80 -1.82
CA SER A 128 -6.30 -7.66 -0.63
C SER A 128 -4.85 -8.12 -0.39
N PRO A 129 -4.39 -8.21 0.87
CA PRO A 129 -3.10 -8.81 1.20
C PRO A 129 -2.96 -10.25 0.69
N THR A 130 -4.08 -10.94 0.47
CA THR A 130 -4.17 -12.29 -0.12
C THR A 130 -4.71 -12.28 -1.55
N TYR A 131 -4.47 -11.21 -2.32
CA TYR A 131 -4.97 -11.07 -3.69
C TYR A 131 -4.66 -12.26 -4.61
N GLN A 132 -3.51 -12.91 -4.41
CA GLN A 132 -3.14 -14.08 -5.21
C GLN A 132 -4.05 -15.28 -4.96
N GLN A 133 -4.69 -15.35 -3.79
CA GLN A 133 -5.60 -16.41 -3.38
C GLN A 133 -7.06 -16.02 -3.57
N ASP A 134 -7.45 -14.80 -3.18
CA ASP A 134 -8.84 -14.37 -3.12
C ASP A 134 -9.30 -13.53 -4.32
N ARG A 135 -8.35 -12.97 -5.09
CA ARG A 135 -8.60 -12.07 -6.23
C ARG A 135 -9.46 -10.85 -5.86
N LEU A 136 -9.45 -10.42 -4.60
CA LEU A 136 -10.26 -9.32 -4.09
C LEU A 136 -9.53 -7.97 -4.12
N MET A 137 -10.23 -6.96 -4.59
CA MET A 137 -9.83 -5.55 -4.51
C MET A 137 -10.88 -4.75 -3.76
N TYR A 138 -10.48 -3.64 -3.18
CA TYR A 138 -11.36 -2.69 -2.53
C TYR A 138 -11.20 -1.31 -3.15
N ALA A 139 -12.29 -0.56 -3.22
CA ALA A 139 -12.30 0.80 -3.75
C ALA A 139 -13.09 1.74 -2.86
N TYR A 140 -12.61 2.97 -2.75
CA TYR A 140 -13.36 4.09 -2.15
C TYR A 140 -14.03 4.85 -3.28
N ILE A 141 -15.35 4.97 -3.24
CA ILE A 141 -16.13 5.61 -4.28
C ILE A 141 -17.15 6.59 -3.72
N SER A 142 -17.46 7.61 -4.51
CA SER A 142 -18.65 8.45 -4.34
C SER A 142 -19.80 7.92 -5.18
N THR A 143 -21.00 7.95 -4.61
CA THR A 143 -22.28 7.67 -5.27
C THR A 143 -23.17 8.91 -5.18
N PRO A 144 -24.36 8.94 -5.80
CA PRO A 144 -25.28 10.06 -5.59
C PRO A 144 -25.65 10.27 -4.11
N GLU A 145 -25.69 9.21 -3.30
CA GLU A 145 -26.17 9.24 -1.92
C GLU A 145 -25.07 9.46 -0.87
N ASP A 146 -23.89 8.88 -1.07
CA ASP A 146 -22.82 8.85 -0.06
C ASP A 146 -21.43 8.63 -0.69
N ASN A 147 -20.41 8.65 0.16
CA ASN A 147 -19.16 7.95 -0.08
C ASN A 147 -19.23 6.55 0.55
N ARG A 148 -18.53 5.58 -0.04
CA ARG A 148 -18.55 4.19 0.44
C ARG A 148 -17.31 3.41 0.04
N VAL A 149 -17.08 2.31 0.75
CA VAL A 149 -16.09 1.29 0.37
C VAL A 149 -16.80 0.11 -0.26
N VAL A 150 -16.34 -0.30 -1.43
CA VAL A 150 -16.84 -1.49 -2.14
C VAL A 150 -15.75 -2.54 -2.26
N ARG A 151 -16.14 -3.80 -2.16
CA ARG A 151 -15.34 -4.98 -2.49
C ARG A 151 -15.62 -5.38 -3.94
N ILE A 152 -14.57 -5.69 -4.68
CA ILE A 152 -14.58 -6.02 -6.09
C ILE A 152 -13.98 -7.41 -6.25
N ALA A 153 -14.66 -8.27 -7.01
CA ALA A 153 -14.17 -9.55 -7.47
C ALA A 153 -14.25 -9.61 -9.00
N ASP A 154 -13.29 -10.27 -9.64
CA ASP A 154 -13.27 -10.40 -11.11
C ASP A 154 -14.57 -11.07 -11.59
N GLY A 155 -15.33 -10.41 -12.47
CA GLY A 155 -16.58 -10.92 -13.04
C GLY A 155 -17.84 -10.78 -12.18
N ASP A 156 -17.77 -10.15 -11.01
CA ASP A 156 -18.91 -9.87 -10.14
C ASP A 156 -19.20 -8.36 -10.05
N ILE A 157 -20.40 -8.01 -9.60
CA ILE A 157 -20.75 -6.62 -9.31
C ILE A 157 -20.03 -6.15 -8.04
N PRO A 158 -19.52 -4.91 -7.97
CA PRO A 158 -18.96 -4.37 -6.73
C PRO A 158 -19.98 -4.39 -5.59
N LYS A 159 -19.58 -4.89 -4.42
CA LYS A 159 -20.45 -5.05 -3.24
C LYS A 159 -20.03 -4.07 -2.14
N PRO A 160 -20.93 -3.24 -1.62
CA PRO A 160 -20.59 -2.33 -0.53
C PRO A 160 -20.24 -3.09 0.75
N ILE A 161 -19.21 -2.63 1.45
CA ILE A 161 -18.80 -3.13 2.78
C ILE A 161 -18.82 -2.05 3.86
N LEU A 162 -18.83 -0.77 3.46
CA LEU A 162 -19.02 0.38 4.34
C LEU A 162 -19.77 1.47 3.58
N THR A 163 -20.95 1.85 4.05
CA THR A 163 -21.83 2.86 3.40
C THR A 163 -22.19 3.96 4.38
N GLY A 164 -22.74 5.06 3.86
CA GLY A 164 -23.22 6.19 4.65
C GLY A 164 -22.13 7.17 5.05
N ILE A 165 -20.93 7.09 4.46
CA ILE A 165 -19.90 8.10 4.69
C ILE A 165 -20.41 9.40 4.04
N PRO A 166 -20.50 10.53 4.76
CA PRO A 166 -21.08 11.73 4.19
C PRO A 166 -20.43 12.15 2.88
N LYS A 167 -21.26 12.63 1.96
CA LYS A 167 -20.84 13.23 0.69
C LYS A 167 -21.31 14.68 0.64
N GLY A 168 -20.41 15.57 0.24
CA GLY A 168 -20.67 17.00 0.10
C GLY A 168 -20.36 17.52 -1.31
N PRO A 169 -20.49 18.84 -1.54
CA PRO A 169 -20.00 19.48 -2.76
C PRO A 169 -18.47 19.37 -2.94
N THR A 170 -17.75 19.23 -1.82
CA THR A 170 -16.30 19.07 -1.69
C THR A 170 -16.00 18.17 -0.50
N GLY A 171 -14.75 17.77 -0.29
CA GLY A 171 -14.33 16.97 0.86
C GLY A 171 -14.72 15.50 0.72
N ASN A 172 -14.87 15.00 -0.51
CA ASN A 172 -15.25 13.62 -0.78
C ASN A 172 -14.04 12.71 -1.01
N THR A 173 -12.83 13.25 -1.00
CA THR A 173 -11.63 12.44 -1.23
C THR A 173 -11.43 11.44 -0.08
N GLY A 174 -10.72 10.36 -0.37
CA GLY A 174 -10.49 9.29 0.58
C GLY A 174 -9.38 8.37 0.11
N SER A 175 -8.91 7.52 1.01
CA SER A 175 -7.81 6.59 0.72
C SER A 175 -7.95 5.29 1.49
N LEU A 176 -7.36 4.23 0.96
CA LEU A 176 -7.46 2.87 1.47
C LEU A 176 -6.07 2.27 1.65
N ILE A 177 -5.83 1.64 2.79
CA ILE A 177 -4.60 0.86 2.99
C ILE A 177 -4.83 -0.30 3.94
N PHE A 178 -4.28 -1.47 3.61
CA PHE A 178 -4.20 -2.56 4.57
C PHE A 178 -3.00 -2.35 5.49
N THR A 179 -3.24 -2.27 6.79
CA THR A 179 -2.18 -2.23 7.82
C THR A 179 -1.84 -3.60 8.39
N SER A 180 -2.69 -4.59 8.12
CA SER A 180 -2.48 -6.01 8.43
C SER A 180 -3.22 -6.88 7.41
N PRO A 181 -3.03 -8.21 7.38
CA PRO A 181 -3.83 -9.11 6.55
C PRO A 181 -5.35 -9.01 6.77
N THR A 182 -5.78 -8.48 7.92
CA THR A 182 -7.19 -8.43 8.33
C THR A 182 -7.71 -7.04 8.62
N THR A 183 -6.89 -5.99 8.53
CA THR A 183 -7.29 -4.63 8.92
C THR A 183 -7.13 -3.69 7.74
N LEU A 184 -8.26 -3.22 7.21
CA LEU A 184 -8.34 -2.18 6.19
C LEU A 184 -8.60 -0.83 6.86
N LEU A 185 -7.73 0.14 6.61
CA LEU A 185 -7.96 1.52 6.99
C LEU A 185 -8.60 2.31 5.86
N VAL A 186 -9.52 3.18 6.25
CA VAL A 186 -10.28 4.04 5.35
C VAL A 186 -10.16 5.47 5.84
N GLN A 187 -9.45 6.31 5.08
CA GLN A 187 -9.43 7.74 5.31
C GLN A 187 -10.64 8.37 4.61
N THR A 188 -11.38 9.21 5.32
CA THR A 188 -12.55 9.92 4.81
C THR A 188 -12.32 11.43 4.88
N GLY A 189 -12.72 12.14 3.84
CA GLY A 189 -12.82 13.59 3.87
C GLY A 189 -13.97 14.08 4.76
N ASP A 190 -13.95 15.37 5.09
CA ASP A 190 -14.94 16.03 5.96
C ASP A 190 -16.26 16.39 5.25
N ALA A 191 -16.42 16.03 3.97
CA ALA A 191 -17.58 16.39 3.14
C ALA A 191 -17.88 17.91 3.09
N GLY A 192 -16.86 18.74 3.34
CA GLY A 192 -17.01 20.20 3.40
C GLY A 192 -17.58 20.71 4.73
N ASP A 193 -17.76 19.85 5.73
CA ASP A 193 -18.19 20.21 7.08
C ASP A 193 -17.13 19.83 8.14
N PRO A 194 -16.24 20.77 8.51
CA PRO A 194 -15.22 20.53 9.53
C PRO A 194 -15.81 20.17 10.91
N ALA A 195 -17.05 20.54 11.24
CA ALA A 195 -17.67 20.18 12.51
C ALA A 195 -18.01 18.68 12.56
N ALA A 196 -18.41 18.09 11.43
CA ALA A 196 -18.64 16.66 11.30
C ALA A 196 -17.35 15.84 11.54
N ALA A 197 -16.18 16.40 11.25
CA ALA A 197 -14.89 15.77 11.55
C ALA A 197 -14.66 15.58 13.06
N ALA A 198 -15.23 16.45 13.91
CA ALA A 198 -15.15 16.36 15.37
C ALA A 198 -16.28 15.52 16.00
N ASP A 199 -17.39 15.32 15.29
CA ASP A 199 -18.52 14.51 15.77
C ASP A 199 -18.17 13.02 15.79
N PRO A 200 -18.21 12.33 16.96
CA PRO A 200 -17.97 10.89 17.06
C PRO A 200 -19.06 10.03 16.40
N ALA A 201 -20.25 10.57 16.14
CA ALA A 201 -21.33 9.86 15.44
C ALA A 201 -21.19 9.94 13.91
N SER A 202 -20.31 10.79 13.40
CA SER A 202 -20.08 10.99 11.96
C SER A 202 -18.89 10.19 11.46
N MET A 203 -18.99 9.67 10.23
CA MET A 203 -17.88 9.07 9.50
C MET A 203 -17.08 10.06 8.65
N ALA A 204 -17.46 11.34 8.60
CA ALA A 204 -16.70 12.37 7.88
C ALA A 204 -15.45 12.78 8.67
N GLY A 205 -14.34 13.03 7.96
CA GLY A 205 -13.09 13.52 8.54
C GLY A 205 -12.45 12.54 9.51
N LYS A 206 -12.47 11.24 9.19
CA LYS A 206 -12.01 10.14 10.05
C LYS A 206 -10.96 9.27 9.35
N LEU A 207 -10.16 8.59 10.17
CA LEU A 207 -9.46 7.38 9.77
C LEU A 207 -10.16 6.20 10.43
N LEU A 208 -10.92 5.44 9.65
CA LEU A 208 -11.73 4.33 10.12
C LEU A 208 -10.98 3.01 9.98
N ARG A 209 -11.21 2.05 10.89
CA ARG A 209 -10.72 0.68 10.82
C ARG A 209 -11.86 -0.28 10.51
N ILE A 210 -11.70 -1.01 9.43
CA ILE A 210 -12.51 -2.16 9.08
C ILE A 210 -11.70 -3.42 9.41
N GLU A 211 -12.17 -4.20 10.38
CA GLU A 211 -11.61 -5.50 10.70
C GLU A 211 -12.30 -6.60 9.89
N GLN A 212 -11.50 -7.49 9.34
CA GLN A 212 -11.91 -8.63 8.51
C GLN A 212 -12.86 -8.22 7.36
N PRO A 213 -12.44 -7.32 6.43
CA PRO A 213 -13.29 -6.80 5.34
C PRO A 213 -13.79 -7.87 4.33
N THR A 214 -13.42 -9.14 4.54
CA THR A 214 -13.85 -10.28 3.73
C THR A 214 -15.05 -11.01 4.32
N THR A 215 -15.40 -10.80 5.59
CA THR A 215 -16.49 -11.50 6.28
C THR A 215 -17.87 -10.88 5.97
N VAL A 216 -18.92 -11.69 6.08
CA VAL A 216 -20.31 -11.27 5.80
C VAL A 216 -20.93 -10.55 7.00
N ASP A 217 -20.44 -10.81 8.22
CA ASP A 217 -20.87 -10.20 9.47
C ASP A 217 -19.74 -9.39 10.08
N GLN A 218 -19.37 -8.31 9.39
CA GLN A 218 -18.27 -7.45 9.81
C GLN A 218 -18.56 -6.83 11.19
N ALA A 219 -17.55 -6.81 12.05
CA ALA A 219 -17.64 -6.07 13.30
C ALA A 219 -17.87 -4.56 13.04
N PRO A 220 -18.46 -3.81 13.99
CA PRO A 220 -18.61 -2.37 13.86
C PRO A 220 -17.25 -1.70 13.58
N THR A 221 -17.25 -0.80 12.61
CA THR A 221 -16.08 0.02 12.27
C THR A 221 -15.63 0.83 13.48
N THR A 222 -14.32 0.93 13.71
CA THR A 222 -13.74 1.76 14.78
C THR A 222 -12.99 2.95 14.21
N THR A 223 -12.67 3.95 15.03
CA THR A 223 -11.99 5.17 14.58
C THR A 223 -10.58 5.23 15.15
N ALA A 224 -9.58 5.32 14.27
CA ALA A 224 -8.17 5.47 14.59
C ALA A 224 -7.75 6.94 14.78
N LEU A 225 -8.37 7.85 14.03
CA LEU A 225 -8.09 9.28 14.06
C LEU A 225 -9.35 10.07 13.66
N SER A 226 -9.54 11.23 14.26
CA SER A 226 -10.65 12.16 13.98
C SER A 226 -10.12 13.55 13.67
N GLY A 227 -10.98 14.43 13.16
CA GLY A 227 -10.61 15.81 12.86
C GLY A 227 -9.76 15.96 11.59
N LEU A 228 -9.88 15.04 10.63
CA LEU A 228 -9.30 15.18 9.30
C LEU A 228 -10.14 16.15 8.47
N GLY A 229 -9.49 16.94 7.61
CA GLY A 229 -10.20 17.79 6.64
C GLY A 229 -10.59 17.03 5.38
N ALA A 230 -10.32 17.59 4.20
CA ALA A 230 -10.75 17.04 2.90
C ALA A 230 -10.00 15.78 2.44
N ALA A 231 -9.26 15.12 3.33
CA ALA A 231 -8.37 13.97 3.09
C ALA A 231 -7.25 14.22 2.05
N GLY A 232 -6.32 13.27 1.98
CA GLY A 232 -5.16 13.30 1.10
C GLY A 232 -4.77 11.88 0.68
N GLY A 233 -3.97 11.20 1.50
CA GLY A 233 -3.38 9.91 1.19
C GLY A 233 -2.85 9.16 2.42
N LEU A 234 -2.71 7.84 2.26
CA LEU A 234 -2.15 6.95 3.27
C LEU A 234 -0.91 6.23 2.72
N CYS A 235 0.12 6.10 3.55
CA CYS A 235 1.29 5.29 3.22
C CYS A 235 1.89 4.63 4.46
N LEU A 236 2.33 3.38 4.31
CA LEU A 236 2.88 2.58 5.39
C LEU A 236 4.39 2.44 5.19
N ASP A 237 5.17 2.86 6.18
CA ASP A 237 6.59 2.51 6.24
C ASP A 237 6.71 1.06 6.74
N LYS A 238 7.17 0.17 5.84
CA LYS A 238 7.33 -1.25 6.16
C LYS A 238 8.49 -1.52 7.13
N ALA A 239 9.43 -0.58 7.26
CA ALA A 239 10.61 -0.77 8.11
C ALA A 239 10.22 -0.78 9.60
N ASP A 240 9.32 0.12 10.02
CA ASP A 240 8.93 0.28 11.43
C ASP A 240 7.43 0.08 11.69
N GLY A 241 6.61 -0.07 10.63
CA GLY A 241 5.17 -0.22 10.71
C GLY A 241 4.40 1.09 10.95
N SER A 242 5.04 2.24 10.77
CA SER A 242 4.39 3.55 10.89
C SER A 242 3.47 3.82 9.71
N LEU A 243 2.23 4.17 10.02
CA LEU A 243 1.29 4.70 9.06
C LEU A 243 1.42 6.23 9.03
N TYR A 244 1.52 6.79 7.84
CA TYR A 244 1.44 8.21 7.60
C TYR A 244 0.11 8.57 6.94
N VAL A 245 -0.43 9.71 7.34
CA VAL A 245 -1.73 10.23 6.88
C VAL A 245 -1.54 11.67 6.46
N THR A 246 -1.79 11.97 5.19
CA THR A 246 -1.86 13.36 4.72
C THR A 246 -3.30 13.84 4.72
N ASP A 247 -3.56 15.05 5.18
CA ASP A 247 -4.91 15.62 5.15
C ASP A 247 -4.90 17.14 4.97
N ARG A 248 -5.99 17.67 4.41
CA ARG A 248 -6.16 19.09 4.08
C ARG A 248 -7.14 19.74 5.03
N SER A 249 -6.67 20.20 6.19
CA SER A 249 -7.52 20.83 7.19
C SER A 249 -7.73 22.33 6.91
N PRO A 250 -8.78 22.97 7.49
CA PRO A 250 -8.99 24.41 7.33
C PRO A 250 -7.82 25.27 7.81
N THR A 251 -7.03 24.80 8.78
CA THR A 251 -5.92 25.53 9.40
C THR A 251 -4.55 25.21 8.80
N GLY A 252 -4.47 24.30 7.84
CA GLY A 252 -3.23 23.86 7.22
C GLY A 252 -3.33 22.44 6.69
N ASP A 253 -2.50 22.13 5.70
CA ASP A 253 -2.31 20.75 5.28
C ASP A 253 -1.36 20.07 6.25
N ARG A 254 -1.56 18.79 6.54
CA ARG A 254 -0.80 18.07 7.57
C ARG A 254 -0.27 16.75 7.05
N LEU A 255 0.91 16.38 7.54
CA LEU A 255 1.41 15.02 7.56
C LEU A 255 1.34 14.54 9.01
N GLN A 256 0.56 13.50 9.25
CA GLN A 256 0.39 12.88 10.56
C GLN A 256 0.99 11.47 10.55
N ARG A 257 1.33 10.94 11.73
CA ARG A 257 1.88 9.60 11.90
C ARG A 257 1.10 8.85 12.97
N ILE A 258 0.86 7.57 12.71
CA ILE A 258 0.38 6.59 13.67
C ILE A 258 1.43 5.49 13.73
N THR A 259 2.08 5.33 14.87
CA THR A 259 3.08 4.27 15.08
C THR A 259 2.41 2.90 15.23
N LYS A 260 3.21 1.82 15.14
CA LYS A 260 2.70 0.45 15.36
C LYS A 260 2.02 0.24 16.72
N ASP A 261 2.42 1.02 17.73
CA ASP A 261 1.82 1.04 19.07
C ASP A 261 0.68 2.07 19.21
N SER A 262 0.13 2.54 18.08
CA SER A 262 -1.02 3.44 17.99
C SER A 262 -0.82 4.83 18.62
N LYS A 263 0.42 5.31 18.76
CA LYS A 263 0.68 6.70 19.14
C LYS A 263 0.51 7.58 17.92
N THR A 264 -0.24 8.66 18.09
CA THR A 264 -0.51 9.63 17.03
C THR A 264 0.29 10.91 17.24
N SER A 265 0.76 11.50 16.15
CA SER A 265 1.41 12.81 16.17
C SER A 265 1.26 13.52 14.82
N THR A 266 1.30 14.86 14.85
CA THR A 266 1.52 15.65 13.64
C THR A 266 3.01 15.72 13.39
N VAL A 267 3.45 15.21 12.23
CA VAL A 267 4.85 15.22 11.80
C VAL A 267 5.20 16.58 11.21
N TRP A 268 4.33 17.11 10.35
CA TRP A 268 4.54 18.38 9.68
C TRP A 268 3.20 19.06 9.36
N THR A 269 3.20 20.40 9.34
CA THR A 269 2.06 21.22 8.92
C THR A 269 2.52 22.22 7.88
N TRP A 270 1.82 22.31 6.75
CA TRP A 270 1.96 23.35 5.74
C TRP A 270 0.83 24.38 5.92
N PRO A 271 1.10 25.55 6.53
CA PRO A 271 0.07 26.55 6.80
C PRO A 271 -0.51 27.21 5.53
N ASP A 272 0.27 27.21 4.45
CA ASP A 272 -0.07 27.76 3.13
C ASP A 272 -0.94 26.83 2.27
N ARG A 273 -1.22 25.61 2.75
CA ARG A 273 -2.14 24.64 2.13
C ARG A 273 -1.81 24.34 0.66
N PRO A 274 -0.63 23.75 0.39
CA PRO A 274 -0.16 23.45 -0.97
C PRO A 274 -0.92 22.29 -1.65
N GLY A 275 -1.91 21.69 -0.98
CA GLY A 275 -2.73 20.61 -1.50
C GLY A 275 -2.05 19.25 -1.33
N VAL A 276 -1.70 18.86 -0.11
CA VAL A 276 -1.10 17.54 0.16
C VAL A 276 -1.99 16.42 -0.39
N ALA A 277 -1.39 15.44 -1.09
CA ALA A 277 -2.09 14.33 -1.71
C ALA A 277 -1.46 12.99 -1.29
N GLY A 278 -1.42 12.02 -2.21
CA GLY A 278 -0.81 10.72 -1.99
C GLY A 278 0.62 10.81 -1.46
N CYS A 279 0.98 9.83 -0.64
CA CYS A 279 2.31 9.72 -0.05
C CYS A 279 2.92 8.34 -0.31
N ALA A 280 4.23 8.24 -0.18
CA ALA A 280 4.95 6.99 -0.12
C ALA A 280 5.97 7.09 1.02
N ALA A 281 6.10 6.04 1.83
CA ALA A 281 7.01 6.03 2.98
C ALA A 281 7.96 4.86 2.90
N GLN A 282 9.23 5.10 3.19
CA GLN A 282 10.26 4.08 3.23
C GLN A 282 11.45 4.57 4.06
N ASP A 283 11.92 3.69 4.95
CA ASP A 283 13.18 3.84 5.70
C ASP A 283 13.30 5.21 6.41
N GLY A 284 12.22 5.66 7.07
CA GLY A 284 12.24 6.91 7.83
C GLY A 284 12.23 8.18 6.97
N ALA A 285 11.81 8.09 5.71
CA ALA A 285 11.45 9.24 4.90
C ALA A 285 10.06 9.07 4.26
N VAL A 286 9.37 10.18 4.03
CA VAL A 286 8.03 10.22 3.43
C VAL A 286 8.03 11.18 2.25
N LEU A 287 7.68 10.69 1.09
CA LEU A 287 7.38 11.49 -0.10
C LEU A 287 5.92 11.90 -0.07
N VAL A 288 5.64 13.18 -0.34
CA VAL A 288 4.29 13.73 -0.39
C VAL A 288 4.13 14.56 -1.66
N ASN A 289 3.09 14.27 -2.44
CA ASN A 289 2.70 15.13 -3.55
C ASN A 289 1.98 16.38 -3.03
N LEU A 290 2.33 17.54 -3.60
CA LEU A 290 1.71 18.83 -3.33
C LEU A 290 1.04 19.30 -4.63
N VAL A 291 -0.29 19.19 -4.68
CA VAL A 291 -1.07 19.37 -5.93
C VAL A 291 -0.96 20.79 -6.45
N ASN A 292 -1.16 21.81 -5.60
CA ASN A 292 -1.29 23.20 -6.05
C ASN A 292 0.05 23.79 -6.47
N THR A 293 1.15 23.36 -5.84
CA THR A 293 2.52 23.81 -6.16
C THR A 293 3.22 22.92 -7.19
N LYS A 294 2.57 21.84 -7.64
CA LYS A 294 3.08 20.87 -8.62
C LYS A 294 4.41 20.25 -8.16
N GLN A 295 4.53 19.99 -6.87
CA GLN A 295 5.74 19.47 -6.25
C GLN A 295 5.56 18.03 -5.74
N THR A 296 6.68 17.36 -5.55
CA THR A 296 6.80 16.25 -4.60
C THR A 296 7.89 16.62 -3.63
N VAL A 297 7.62 16.51 -2.33
CA VAL A 297 8.58 16.81 -1.25
C VAL A 297 8.93 15.57 -0.46
N ALA A 298 10.15 15.51 0.06
CA ALA A 298 10.63 14.50 0.98
C ALA A 298 10.70 15.07 2.40
N VAL A 299 9.96 14.47 3.33
CA VAL A 299 10.06 14.72 4.77
C VAL A 299 10.91 13.61 5.37
N ARG A 300 11.99 13.97 6.09
CA ARG A 300 12.92 13.01 6.67
C ARG A 300 12.79 12.98 8.18
N MET A 301 12.80 11.79 8.76
CA MET A 301 12.70 11.58 10.20
C MET A 301 13.97 10.95 10.77
N ALA A 302 14.35 11.37 11.98
CA ALA A 302 15.45 10.76 12.71
C ALA A 302 15.08 9.30 13.06
N PRO A 303 15.94 8.30 12.79
CA PRO A 303 15.61 6.88 12.98
C PRO A 303 15.11 6.52 14.38
N ASP A 304 15.71 7.11 15.42
CA ASP A 304 15.44 6.74 16.81
C ASP A 304 14.22 7.43 17.41
N THR A 305 13.95 8.67 17.00
CA THR A 305 12.90 9.50 17.60
C THR A 305 11.68 9.67 16.70
N GLY A 306 11.83 9.44 15.39
CA GLY A 306 10.83 9.76 14.38
C GLY A 306 10.58 11.27 14.23
N ALA A 307 11.43 12.13 14.81
CA ALA A 307 11.31 13.57 14.70
C ALA A 307 11.80 14.05 13.33
N VAL A 308 11.15 15.07 12.78
CA VAL A 308 11.56 15.67 11.50
C VAL A 308 12.96 16.28 11.63
N THR A 309 13.85 15.95 10.70
CA THR A 309 15.27 16.37 10.75
C THR A 309 15.55 17.69 10.04
N GLY A 310 14.56 18.25 9.34
CA GLY A 310 14.67 19.51 8.60
C GLY A 310 13.43 19.80 7.77
N ASP A 311 13.42 20.92 7.07
CA ASP A 311 12.31 21.31 6.20
C ASP A 311 12.09 20.28 5.07
N PRO A 312 10.85 20.10 4.59
CA PRO A 312 10.56 19.24 3.44
C PRO A 312 11.39 19.63 2.20
N GLU A 313 12.11 18.66 1.64
CA GLU A 313 13.00 18.86 0.49
C GLU A 313 12.22 18.64 -0.82
N VAL A 314 12.26 19.59 -1.75
CA VAL A 314 11.62 19.41 -3.07
C VAL A 314 12.43 18.42 -3.92
N VAL A 315 11.83 17.28 -4.24
CA VAL A 315 12.45 16.23 -5.08
C VAL A 315 11.86 16.15 -6.49
N ARG A 316 10.68 16.75 -6.71
CA ARG A 316 10.09 16.98 -8.03
C ARG A 316 9.48 18.37 -8.05
N GLN A 317 9.76 19.12 -9.11
CA GLN A 317 9.15 20.42 -9.38
C GLN A 317 8.60 20.43 -10.80
N ASP A 318 7.28 20.53 -10.92
CA ASP A 318 6.54 20.77 -12.18
C ASP A 318 6.90 19.84 -13.35
N GLN A 319 7.35 18.63 -13.04
CA GLN A 319 7.50 17.56 -14.03
C GLN A 319 6.19 16.79 -14.09
N HIS A 320 5.50 16.87 -15.24
CA HIS A 320 4.14 16.36 -15.46
C HIS A 320 3.01 17.07 -14.68
N GLY A 321 3.29 18.25 -14.10
CA GLY A 321 2.26 19.08 -13.48
C GLY A 321 1.71 18.57 -12.14
N HIS A 322 0.39 18.58 -12.01
CA HIS A 322 -0.36 18.21 -10.81
C HIS A 322 -0.37 16.69 -10.61
N ALA A 323 0.17 16.21 -9.49
CA ALA A 323 0.22 14.79 -9.17
C ALA A 323 -0.58 14.47 -7.90
N TRP A 324 -1.29 13.35 -7.91
CA TRP A 324 -2.06 12.86 -6.77
C TRP A 324 -1.41 11.63 -6.16
N ALA A 325 -1.47 10.49 -6.85
CA ALA A 325 -0.98 9.21 -6.34
C ALA A 325 0.55 9.16 -6.21
N LEU A 326 1.04 8.44 -5.22
CA LEU A 326 2.41 7.93 -5.15
C LEU A 326 2.37 6.45 -4.79
N ALA A 327 3.15 5.63 -5.49
CA ALA A 327 3.26 4.21 -5.21
C ALA A 327 4.70 3.73 -5.38
N THR A 328 5.19 2.97 -4.39
CA THR A 328 6.48 2.29 -4.48
C THR A 328 6.29 0.93 -5.15
N SER A 329 7.11 0.66 -6.16
CA SER A 329 7.19 -0.60 -6.89
C SER A 329 8.12 -1.59 -6.17
N PRO A 330 7.94 -2.92 -6.33
CA PRO A 330 8.82 -3.93 -5.72
C PRO A 330 10.32 -3.79 -6.03
N ASP A 331 10.68 -3.24 -7.19
CA ASP A 331 12.06 -2.92 -7.58
C ASP A 331 12.63 -1.64 -6.93
N GLY A 332 11.85 -0.96 -6.09
CA GLY A 332 12.22 0.24 -5.36
C GLY A 332 11.98 1.55 -6.12
N ASN A 333 11.46 1.51 -7.36
CA ASN A 333 11.05 2.71 -8.07
C ASN A 333 9.81 3.33 -7.45
N VAL A 334 9.73 4.66 -7.47
CA VAL A 334 8.54 5.41 -7.04
C VAL A 334 7.83 5.95 -8.28
N TRP A 335 6.53 5.70 -8.36
CA TRP A 335 5.67 6.10 -9.47
C TRP A 335 4.60 7.08 -8.99
N GLY A 336 4.23 8.03 -9.83
CA GLY A 336 3.17 8.99 -9.59
C GLY A 336 2.09 8.97 -10.67
N GLY A 337 0.88 9.38 -10.31
CA GLY A 337 -0.24 9.59 -11.24
C GLY A 337 -0.66 11.06 -11.28
N THR A 338 -0.81 11.63 -12.48
CA THR A 338 -1.22 13.03 -12.64
C THR A 338 -2.73 13.21 -12.64
N ILE A 339 -3.17 14.44 -12.35
CA ILE A 339 -4.58 14.84 -12.29
C ILE A 339 -4.84 16.16 -13.04
N ASN A 340 -4.03 16.50 -14.02
CA ASN A 340 -4.09 17.76 -14.76
C ASN A 340 -5.46 17.98 -15.41
N LYS A 341 -6.14 16.91 -15.88
CA LYS A 341 -7.49 17.05 -16.45
C LYS A 341 -8.53 17.63 -15.50
N THR A 342 -8.35 17.43 -14.19
CA THR A 342 -9.30 17.93 -13.18
C THR A 342 -8.73 19.00 -12.27
N ALA A 343 -7.41 19.09 -12.14
CA ALA A 343 -6.72 20.14 -11.41
C ALA A 343 -6.41 21.39 -12.26
N GLY A 344 -6.31 21.24 -13.60
CA GLY A 344 -5.91 22.28 -14.54
C GLY A 344 -4.63 21.93 -15.30
N ASP A 345 -4.31 22.74 -16.31
CA ASP A 345 -3.05 22.65 -17.08
C ASP A 345 -2.84 21.34 -17.86
N ALA A 346 -3.91 20.64 -18.23
CA ALA A 346 -3.83 19.40 -19.00
C ALA A 346 -3.20 19.60 -20.38
N GLU A 347 -2.16 18.81 -20.66
CA GLU A 347 -1.55 18.68 -21.97
C GLU A 347 -2.25 17.60 -22.82
N LYS A 348 -1.88 17.51 -24.09
CA LYS A 348 -2.51 16.60 -25.06
C LYS A 348 -2.44 15.13 -24.65
N LEU A 349 -1.37 14.73 -23.96
CA LEU A 349 -1.09 13.34 -23.61
C LEU A 349 -1.38 13.04 -22.14
N ASP A 350 -2.02 13.97 -21.43
CA ASP A 350 -2.43 13.79 -20.04
C ASP A 350 -3.74 12.99 -19.93
N ASP A 351 -4.03 12.43 -18.76
CA ASP A 351 -3.14 12.29 -17.61
C ASP A 351 -2.18 11.10 -17.79
N VAL A 352 -1.12 11.05 -16.98
CA VAL A 352 -0.02 10.09 -17.11
C VAL A 352 0.31 9.39 -15.79
N VAL A 353 0.88 8.19 -15.90
CA VAL A 353 1.60 7.52 -14.80
C VAL A 353 3.10 7.56 -15.09
N PHE A 354 3.85 8.29 -14.28
CA PHE A 354 5.25 8.64 -14.52
C PHE A 354 6.18 8.12 -13.41
N PRO A 355 7.45 7.79 -13.70
CA PRO A 355 8.43 7.51 -12.66
C PRO A 355 8.87 8.83 -12.02
N LEU A 356 8.89 8.88 -10.68
CA LEU A 356 9.34 10.07 -9.95
C LEU A 356 10.84 10.33 -10.17
N PHE A 357 11.63 9.28 -10.34
CA PHE A 357 13.07 9.33 -10.58
C PHE A 357 13.40 8.62 -11.90
N PRO A 358 13.31 9.31 -13.05
CA PRO A 358 13.40 8.67 -14.37
C PRO A 358 14.79 8.06 -14.68
N GLN A 359 15.84 8.56 -14.03
CA GLN A 359 17.21 8.02 -14.14
C GLN A 359 17.48 6.85 -13.18
N GLY A 360 16.47 6.38 -12.45
CA GLY A 360 16.62 5.42 -11.36
C GLY A 360 16.99 6.11 -10.04
N GLY A 361 17.40 5.32 -9.04
CA GLY A 361 17.80 5.80 -7.71
C GLY A 361 16.74 5.61 -6.62
N GLY A 362 15.46 5.54 -7.00
CA GLY A 362 14.38 5.18 -6.08
C GLY A 362 14.15 6.18 -4.95
N PHE A 363 13.59 5.68 -3.85
CA PHE A 363 13.29 6.48 -2.66
C PHE A 363 14.54 7.22 -2.14
N PRO A 364 14.47 8.52 -1.81
CA PRO A 364 15.63 9.27 -1.32
C PRO A 364 16.17 8.70 -0.01
N ARG A 365 17.29 7.99 -0.06
CA ARG A 365 17.92 7.37 1.12
C ARG A 365 18.48 8.46 2.05
N GLN A 366 18.48 8.21 3.35
CA GLN A 366 19.29 9.01 4.27
C GLN A 366 20.77 8.78 3.93
N ASN A 367 21.50 9.87 3.70
CA ASN A 367 22.92 9.81 3.39
C ASN A 367 23.68 9.13 4.54
N ALA A 368 24.08 7.86 4.35
CA ALA A 368 25.18 7.27 5.10
C ALA A 368 26.55 7.66 4.48
N ASP A 369 26.56 8.34 3.33
CA ASP A 369 27.75 8.57 2.51
C ASP A 369 28.38 9.98 2.63
N ASN A 370 28.10 10.71 3.72
CA ASN A 370 28.82 11.95 4.05
C ASN A 370 29.76 11.77 5.26
N THR A 371 30.50 10.65 5.30
CA THR A 371 31.70 10.50 6.13
C THR A 371 32.82 9.84 5.35
#